data_AF-A0A351T224-F1
#
_entry.id   AF-A0A351T224-F1
#
_cell.length_a   1.000
_cell.length_b   1.000
_cell.length_c   1.000
_cell.angle_alpha   90.00
_cell.angle_beta   90.00
_cell.angle_gamma   90.00
#
_symmetry.space_group_name_H-M   'P 1'
#
loop_
_entity.id
_entity.type
_entity.pdbx_description
1 polymer ?
#
loop_
_entity_poly.entity_id
_entity_poly.type
_entity_poly.pdbx_seq_one_letter_code
_entity_poly.pdbx_strand_id
1 'polypeptide(L)'
;MQIGQEEKTSRYALGWLILDYLRAFTWPAIALFVVMFGWNDLMLLLRDREVNLFGVAIGQKVEGVQRRAEGELQDIAFLVGQLEERLNAIENGEETDSSQNTQNGAPEARALTQQIETKIDSLRGNLAREVEQVQMAAPPVQQRLPPPATSAPGKREQRVASLERTGFEAMLARDYETALDAFTKAREIWPGYHNVAEIQRLLAVRRDDPPQTEQDWLSLFEMALIKFSWGMPDDIRAAMRAEFKRK
;
A
#
# COMPACT_ATOMS: atom_id res chain seq x y z
N MET A 1 -78.51 10.97 -35.57
CA MET A 1 -78.44 10.22 -34.30
C MET A 1 -77.05 9.62 -34.18
N GLN A 2 -76.15 10.33 -33.51
CA GLN A 2 -74.78 9.91 -33.20
C GLN A 2 -74.55 10.30 -31.74
N ILE A 3 -74.88 9.40 -30.81
CA ILE A 3 -74.46 9.51 -29.40
C ILE A 3 -74.29 8.07 -28.94
N GLY A 4 -73.06 7.65 -28.63
CA GLY A 4 -72.85 6.32 -28.03
C GLY A 4 -71.51 5.63 -28.24
N GLN A 5 -70.43 6.30 -28.67
CA GLN A 5 -69.12 5.66 -28.82
C GLN A 5 -67.93 6.45 -28.26
N GLU A 6 -68.12 7.55 -27.53
CA GLU A 6 -66.99 8.32 -26.96
C GLU A 6 -66.68 8.05 -25.48
N GLU A 7 -67.54 7.34 -24.74
CA GLU A 7 -67.37 7.24 -23.28
C GLU A 7 -66.49 6.08 -22.80
N LYS A 8 -66.19 5.08 -23.64
CA LYS A 8 -65.46 3.86 -23.21
C LYS A 8 -63.94 3.98 -23.24
N THR A 9 -63.36 4.93 -23.97
CA THR A 9 -61.89 5.07 -24.09
C THR A 9 -61.26 5.82 -22.91
N SER A 10 -62.04 6.66 -22.20
CA SER A 10 -61.52 7.49 -21.11
C SER A 10 -61.17 6.68 -19.84
N ARG A 11 -61.90 5.59 -19.55
CA ARG A 11 -61.67 4.77 -18.33
C ARG A 11 -60.40 3.89 -18.43
N TYR A 12 -60.02 3.45 -19.63
CA TYR A 12 -58.79 2.68 -19.84
C TYR A 12 -57.55 3.58 -19.92
N ALA A 13 -57.69 4.80 -20.43
CA ALA A 13 -56.61 5.79 -20.43
C ALA A 13 -56.21 6.19 -19.01
N LEU A 14 -57.19 6.39 -18.11
CA LEU A 14 -56.91 6.71 -16.70
C LEU A 14 -56.20 5.55 -15.98
N GLY A 15 -56.64 4.31 -16.22
CA GLY A 15 -56.02 3.11 -15.62
C GLY A 15 -54.58 2.89 -16.07
N TRP A 16 -54.28 3.14 -17.36
CA TRP A 16 -52.93 3.02 -17.89
C TRP A 16 -52.00 4.10 -17.33
N LEU A 17 -52.50 5.33 -17.19
CA LEU A 17 -51.74 6.44 -16.64
C LEU A 17 -51.46 6.27 -15.14
N ILE A 18 -52.43 5.75 -14.38
CA ILE A 18 -52.24 5.38 -12.97
C ILE A 18 -51.23 4.23 -12.84
N LEU A 19 -51.24 3.25 -13.75
CA LEU A 19 -50.30 2.12 -13.73
C LEU A 19 -48.87 2.59 -14.03
N ASP A 20 -48.68 3.51 -14.99
CA ASP A 20 -47.36 4.09 -15.30
C ASP A 20 -46.86 4.98 -14.16
N TYR A 21 -47.75 5.72 -13.50
CA TYR A 21 -47.39 6.54 -12.34
C TYR A 21 -47.02 5.69 -11.13
N LEU A 22 -47.76 4.61 -10.88
CA LEU A 22 -47.38 3.59 -9.89
C LEU A 22 -46.01 3.04 -10.25
N ARG A 23 -45.81 2.50 -11.46
CA ARG A 23 -44.52 1.89 -11.86
C ARG A 23 -43.34 2.86 -11.77
N ALA A 24 -43.52 4.12 -12.15
CA ALA A 24 -42.49 5.15 -12.06
C ALA A 24 -42.15 5.53 -10.60
N PHE A 25 -43.12 5.44 -9.70
CA PHE A 25 -42.95 5.78 -8.28
C PHE A 25 -42.55 4.58 -7.40
N THR A 26 -42.94 3.36 -7.79
CA THR A 26 -42.59 2.14 -7.05
C THR A 26 -41.10 1.88 -7.10
N TRP A 27 -40.40 2.22 -8.20
CA TRP A 27 -38.96 1.98 -8.30
C TRP A 27 -38.11 2.85 -7.36
N PRO A 28 -38.32 4.17 -7.28
CA PRO A 28 -37.69 5.01 -6.27
C PRO A 28 -38.08 4.62 -4.84
N ALA A 29 -39.34 4.24 -4.59
CA ALA A 29 -39.79 3.81 -3.27
C ALA A 29 -39.14 2.49 -2.84
N ILE A 30 -38.99 1.52 -3.74
CA ILE A 30 -38.25 0.28 -3.50
C ILE A 30 -36.76 0.58 -3.28
N ALA A 31 -36.16 1.47 -4.09
CA ALA A 31 -34.77 1.87 -3.91
C ALA A 31 -34.55 2.53 -2.53
N LEU A 32 -35.44 3.43 -2.12
CA LEU A 32 -35.43 4.05 -0.80
C LEU A 32 -35.65 3.02 0.31
N PHE A 33 -36.55 2.06 0.13
CA PHE A 33 -36.80 1.00 1.11
C PHE A 33 -35.59 0.09 1.28
N VAL A 34 -34.92 -0.28 0.18
CA VAL A 34 -33.66 -1.05 0.19
C VAL A 34 -32.54 -0.25 0.84
N VAL A 35 -32.43 1.05 0.58
CA VAL A 35 -31.45 1.91 1.25
C VAL A 35 -31.80 2.17 2.71
N MET A 36 -33.07 2.20 3.11
CA MET A 36 -33.45 2.52 4.48
C MET A 36 -33.42 1.28 5.40
N PHE A 37 -33.83 0.11 4.91
CA PHE A 37 -33.87 -1.13 5.69
C PHE A 37 -32.72 -2.08 5.38
N GLY A 38 -32.24 -2.10 4.13
CA GLY A 38 -31.14 -2.95 3.71
C GLY A 38 -29.76 -2.37 4.02
N TRP A 39 -29.62 -1.10 4.40
CA TRP A 39 -28.31 -0.47 4.61
C TRP A 39 -27.51 -1.10 5.74
N ASN A 40 -28.13 -1.48 6.85
CA ASN A 40 -27.40 -2.14 7.94
C ASN A 40 -26.91 -3.54 7.53
N ASP A 41 -27.75 -4.33 6.85
CA ASP A 41 -27.36 -5.66 6.35
C ASP A 41 -26.40 -5.57 5.16
N LEU A 42 -26.48 -4.51 4.34
CA LEU A 42 -25.55 -4.22 3.24
C LEU A 42 -24.19 -3.75 3.77
N MET A 43 -24.16 -2.92 4.82
CA MET A 43 -22.92 -2.53 5.50
C MET A 43 -22.32 -3.70 6.25
N LEU A 44 -23.11 -4.57 6.90
CA LEU A 44 -22.64 -5.84 7.45
C LEU A 44 -22.14 -6.78 6.34
N LEU A 45 -22.84 -6.90 5.21
CA LEU A 45 -22.37 -7.66 4.04
C LEU A 45 -21.19 -7.01 3.32
N LEU A 46 -20.85 -5.74 3.54
CA LEU A 46 -19.67 -5.07 2.98
C LEU A 46 -18.51 -5.02 3.96
N ARG A 47 -18.79 -5.04 5.26
CA ARG A 47 -17.82 -4.99 6.36
C ARG A 47 -17.37 -6.38 6.82
N ASP A 48 -18.25 -7.37 6.72
CA ASP A 48 -17.99 -8.78 7.04
C ASP A 48 -17.80 -9.66 5.78
N ARG A 49 -18.02 -9.11 4.56
CA ARG A 49 -17.45 -9.76 3.36
C ARG A 49 -16.02 -9.29 3.16
N GLU A 50 -15.11 -10.13 3.62
CA GLU A 50 -14.10 -10.67 2.72
C GLU A 50 -14.78 -10.96 1.38
N VAL A 51 -14.68 -10.05 0.41
CA VAL A 51 -15.30 -10.27 -0.89
C VAL A 51 -14.49 -11.35 -1.62
N ASN A 52 -14.80 -12.62 -1.31
CA ASN A 52 -14.46 -13.81 -2.10
C ASN A 52 -15.29 -13.76 -3.39
N LEU A 53 -15.01 -12.78 -4.25
CA LEU A 53 -15.44 -12.82 -5.63
C LEU A 53 -14.58 -13.90 -6.32
N PHE A 54 -15.16 -15.09 -6.48
CA PHE A 54 -14.60 -16.15 -7.32
C PHE A 54 -13.26 -16.75 -6.83
N GLY A 55 -13.11 -16.97 -5.52
CA GLY A 55 -11.95 -17.68 -4.96
C GLY A 55 -10.67 -16.84 -4.86
N VAL A 56 -10.76 -15.53 -5.06
CA VAL A 56 -9.67 -14.57 -4.81
C VAL A 56 -10.09 -13.65 -3.67
N ALA A 57 -9.38 -13.73 -2.53
CA ALA A 57 -9.62 -12.90 -1.37
C ALA A 57 -9.15 -11.45 -1.63
N ILE A 58 -10.02 -10.63 -2.19
CA ILE A 58 -9.73 -9.21 -2.47
C ILE A 58 -9.46 -8.45 -1.15
N GLY A 59 -10.13 -8.82 -0.05
CA GLY A 59 -9.94 -8.21 1.27
C GLY A 59 -8.51 -8.34 1.81
N GLN A 60 -7.91 -9.54 1.80
CA GLN A 60 -6.56 -9.74 2.31
C GLN A 60 -5.48 -8.98 1.52
N LYS A 61 -5.67 -8.84 0.19
CA LYS A 61 -4.76 -8.04 -0.64
C LYS A 61 -4.88 -6.55 -0.34
N VAL A 62 -6.10 -6.04 -0.16
CA VAL A 62 -6.34 -4.64 0.19
C VAL A 62 -5.83 -4.31 1.59
N GLU A 63 -6.03 -5.19 2.57
CA GLU A 63 -5.44 -5.04 3.91
C GLU A 63 -3.90 -5.06 3.88
N GLY A 64 -3.31 -5.88 3.01
CA GLY A 64 -1.86 -5.89 2.80
C GLY A 64 -1.34 -4.56 2.26
N VAL A 65 -2.03 -4.00 1.25
CA VAL A 65 -1.72 -2.68 0.68
C VAL A 65 -1.86 -1.58 1.74
N GLN A 66 -2.96 -1.61 2.51
CA GLN A 66 -3.24 -0.64 3.55
C GLN A 66 -2.15 -0.66 4.63
N ARG A 67 -1.82 -1.83 5.18
CA ARG A 67 -0.76 -1.96 6.20
C ARG A 67 0.60 -1.45 5.71
N ARG A 68 0.97 -1.75 4.46
CA ARG A 68 2.21 -1.21 3.87
C ARG A 68 2.15 0.31 3.77
N ALA A 69 1.05 0.86 3.25
CA ALA A 69 0.88 2.30 3.14
C ALA A 69 0.94 3.01 4.51
N GLU A 70 0.33 2.44 5.55
CA GLU A 70 0.41 2.93 6.93
C GLU A 70 1.87 2.95 7.43
N GLY A 71 2.64 1.90 7.18
CA GLY A 71 4.07 1.85 7.51
C GLY A 71 4.89 2.95 6.82
N GLU A 72 4.62 3.21 5.53
CA GLU A 72 5.27 4.29 4.77
C GLU A 72 4.89 5.68 5.28
N LEU A 73 3.61 5.89 5.62
CA LEU A 73 3.16 7.15 6.22
C LEU A 73 3.82 7.40 7.57
N GLN A 74 4.05 6.35 8.36
CA GLN A 74 4.80 6.47 9.61
C GLN A 74 6.27 6.83 9.37
N ASP A 75 6.91 6.33 8.31
CA ASP A 75 8.26 6.76 7.93
C ASP A 75 8.30 8.24 7.56
N ILE A 76 7.31 8.70 6.77
CA ILE A 76 7.20 10.12 6.40
C ILE A 76 6.98 10.97 7.66
N ALA A 77 6.07 10.57 8.54
CA ALA A 77 5.83 11.28 9.80
C ALA A 77 7.09 11.35 10.67
N PHE A 78 7.91 10.29 10.68
CA PHE A 78 9.19 10.28 11.38
C PHE A 78 10.18 11.28 10.78
N LEU A 79 10.31 11.33 9.46
CA LEU A 79 11.19 12.30 8.77
C LEU A 79 10.71 13.75 8.97
N VAL A 80 9.39 13.98 8.93
CA VAL A 80 8.79 15.30 9.21
C VAL A 80 9.07 15.73 10.64
N GLY A 81 8.94 14.82 11.61
CA GLY A 81 9.28 15.11 13.01
C GLY A 81 10.75 15.54 13.18
N GLN A 82 11.69 14.88 12.51
CA GLN A 82 13.10 15.31 12.50
C GLN A 82 13.28 16.69 11.88
N LEU A 83 12.56 16.99 10.79
CA LEU A 83 12.62 18.29 10.14
C LEU A 83 12.09 19.40 11.06
N GLU A 84 10.96 19.17 11.74
CA GLU A 84 10.38 20.10 12.70
C GLU A 84 11.32 20.36 13.88
N GLU A 85 11.92 19.31 14.46
CA GLU A 85 12.90 19.44 15.54
C GLU A 85 14.11 20.29 15.11
N ARG A 86 14.62 20.08 13.88
CA ARG A 86 15.73 20.87 13.32
C ARG A 86 15.34 22.31 13.05
N LEU A 87 14.15 22.56 12.52
CA LEU A 87 13.66 23.92 12.29
C LEU A 87 13.49 24.68 13.60
N ASN A 88 12.94 24.03 14.64
CA ASN A 88 12.81 24.60 15.97
C ASN A 88 14.18 24.90 16.61
N ALA A 89 15.18 24.02 16.43
CA ALA A 89 16.54 24.26 16.91
C ALA A 89 17.20 25.48 16.22
N ILE A 90 16.95 25.67 14.91
CA ILE A 90 17.41 26.85 14.16
C ILE A 90 16.71 28.12 14.66
N GLU A 91 15.39 28.05 14.90
CA GLU A 91 14.59 29.19 15.35
C GLU A 91 14.96 29.64 16.78
N ASN A 92 15.20 28.69 17.68
CA ASN A 92 15.54 28.96 19.08
C ASN A 92 17.02 29.32 19.30
N GLY A 93 17.86 29.23 18.25
CA GLY A 93 19.29 29.54 18.35
C GLY A 93 20.06 28.62 19.31
N GLU A 94 19.55 27.40 19.56
CA GLU A 94 20.23 26.44 20.43
C GLU A 94 21.51 25.94 19.73
N GLU A 95 22.63 26.53 20.15
CA GLU A 95 23.98 26.02 19.92
C GLU A 95 24.07 24.59 20.48
N THR A 96 23.94 23.58 19.62
CA THR A 96 24.65 22.32 19.88
C THR A 96 26.13 22.66 19.92
N ASP A 97 26.65 22.71 21.15
CA ASP A 97 28.00 23.06 21.56
C ASP A 97 29.04 22.20 20.82
N SER A 98 29.43 22.65 19.62
CA SER A 98 30.52 22.13 18.79
C SER A 98 30.80 23.19 17.73
N SER A 99 31.82 24.01 17.97
CA SER A 99 32.21 25.24 17.25
C SER A 99 32.60 25.07 15.76
N GLN A 100 31.96 24.19 14.99
CA GLN A 100 32.12 24.09 13.53
C GLN A 100 30.81 23.96 12.73
N ASN A 101 29.63 23.84 13.35
CA ASN A 101 28.44 23.33 12.64
C ASN A 101 27.31 24.33 12.33
N THR A 102 27.44 25.63 12.66
CA THR A 102 26.36 26.62 12.45
C THR A 102 26.05 26.89 10.96
N GLN A 103 26.92 26.47 10.03
CA GLN A 103 26.66 26.54 8.59
C GLN A 103 25.88 25.32 8.03
N ASN A 104 25.63 24.28 8.84
CA ASN A 104 25.13 22.98 8.36
C ASN A 104 23.64 22.68 8.66
N GLY A 105 22.94 23.51 9.45
CA GLY A 105 21.50 23.29 9.72
C GLY A 105 20.59 23.45 8.49
N ALA A 106 20.87 24.44 7.64
CA ALA A 106 20.14 24.63 6.39
C ALA A 106 20.34 23.50 5.35
N PRO A 107 21.57 22.98 5.11
CA PRO A 107 21.74 21.83 4.21
C PRO A 107 21.15 20.53 4.77
N GLU A 108 21.15 20.29 6.08
CA GLU A 108 20.49 19.12 6.68
C GLU A 108 18.96 19.18 6.56
N ALA A 109 18.34 20.33 6.82
CA ALA A 109 16.90 20.50 6.60
C ALA A 109 16.50 20.27 5.14
N ARG A 110 17.33 20.75 4.19
CA ARG A 110 17.14 20.47 2.75
C ARG A 110 17.27 18.98 2.43
N ALA A 111 18.22 18.29 3.06
CA ALA A 111 18.38 16.85 2.88
C ALA A 111 17.13 16.09 3.37
N LEU A 112 16.61 16.40 4.56
CA LEU A 112 15.38 15.79 5.08
C LEU A 112 14.18 16.03 4.16
N THR A 113 14.01 17.25 3.63
CA THR A 113 12.97 17.54 2.63
C THR A 113 13.10 16.67 1.39
N GLN A 114 14.31 16.50 0.85
CA GLN A 114 14.54 15.63 -0.31
C GLN A 114 14.25 14.15 0.00
N GLN A 115 14.53 13.69 1.22
CA GLN A 115 14.21 12.33 1.65
C GLN A 115 12.68 12.12 1.73
N ILE A 116 11.95 13.10 2.28
CA ILE A 116 10.48 13.09 2.33
C ILE A 116 9.90 13.03 0.91
N GLU A 117 10.38 13.87 0.00
CA GLU A 117 9.96 13.87 -1.42
C GLU A 117 10.21 12.50 -2.07
N THR A 118 11.42 11.95 -1.91
CA THR A 118 11.78 10.63 -2.43
C THR A 118 10.83 9.55 -1.88
N LYS A 119 10.49 9.63 -0.59
CA LYS A 119 9.60 8.67 0.06
C LYS A 119 8.18 8.75 -0.48
N ILE A 120 7.65 9.96 -0.65
CA ILE A 120 6.32 10.22 -1.24
C ILE A 120 6.26 9.70 -2.68
N ASP A 121 7.28 9.94 -3.49
CA ASP A 121 7.34 9.45 -4.86
C ASP A 121 7.39 7.92 -4.93
N SER A 122 8.17 7.29 -4.04
CA SER A 122 8.22 5.83 -3.93
C SER A 122 6.87 5.25 -3.53
N LEU A 123 6.19 5.85 -2.54
CA LEU A 123 4.86 5.45 -2.08
C LEU A 123 3.84 5.55 -3.22
N ARG A 124 3.84 6.66 -3.95
CA ARG A 124 2.94 6.87 -5.09
C ARG A 124 3.16 5.82 -6.18
N GLY A 125 4.40 5.56 -6.55
CA GLY A 125 4.75 4.57 -7.57
C GLY A 125 4.43 3.14 -7.15
N ASN A 126 4.62 2.80 -5.89
CA ASN A 126 4.31 1.48 -5.34
C ASN A 126 2.80 1.26 -5.24
N LEU A 127 2.06 2.25 -4.72
CA LEU A 127 0.61 2.18 -4.60
C LEU A 127 -0.07 2.07 -5.97
N ALA A 128 0.37 2.85 -6.97
CA ALA A 128 -0.17 2.75 -8.33
C ALA A 128 -0.01 1.34 -8.90
N ARG A 129 1.16 0.72 -8.73
CA ARG A 129 1.42 -0.66 -9.19
C ARG A 129 0.60 -1.69 -8.43
N GLU A 130 0.47 -1.57 -7.11
CA GLU A 130 -0.34 -2.52 -6.34
C GLU A 130 -1.83 -2.39 -6.66
N VAL A 131 -2.33 -1.17 -6.84
CA VAL A 131 -3.72 -0.93 -7.28
C VAL A 131 -3.97 -1.54 -8.65
N GLU A 132 -3.06 -1.38 -9.61
CA GLU A 132 -3.16 -2.02 -10.92
C GLU A 132 -3.19 -3.55 -10.81
N GLN A 133 -2.33 -4.14 -9.98
CA GLN A 133 -2.31 -5.59 -9.75
C GLN A 133 -3.59 -6.11 -9.08
N VAL A 134 -4.17 -5.34 -8.14
CA VAL A 134 -5.45 -5.69 -7.51
C VAL A 134 -6.58 -5.61 -8.53
N GLN A 135 -6.59 -4.61 -9.41
CA GLN A 135 -7.59 -4.47 -10.48
C GLN A 135 -7.47 -5.60 -11.52
N MET A 136 -6.26 -5.97 -11.94
CA MET A 136 -6.04 -7.09 -12.86
C MET A 136 -6.40 -8.45 -12.26
N ALA A 137 -6.31 -8.58 -10.93
CA ALA A 137 -6.70 -9.79 -10.21
C ALA A 137 -8.23 -9.90 -10.00
N ALA A 138 -9.00 -8.84 -10.27
CA ALA A 138 -10.45 -8.90 -10.30
C ALA A 138 -10.91 -9.45 -11.66
N PRO A 139 -11.50 -10.66 -11.73
CA PRO A 139 -11.84 -11.25 -13.02
C PRO A 139 -12.99 -10.48 -13.70
N PRO A 140 -12.99 -10.32 -15.04
CA PRO A 140 -14.22 -10.05 -15.77
C PRO A 140 -15.16 -11.26 -15.58
N VAL A 141 -16.45 -11.00 -15.38
CA VAL A 141 -17.49 -12.02 -15.16
C VAL A 141 -17.63 -12.92 -16.39
N GLN A 142 -16.75 -13.89 -16.57
CA GLN A 142 -16.88 -14.97 -17.55
C GLN A 142 -16.36 -16.25 -16.92
N GLN A 143 -17.29 -17.18 -16.72
CA GLN A 143 -17.08 -18.56 -16.28
C GLN A 143 -15.88 -19.17 -17.02
N ARG A 144 -14.73 -19.30 -16.34
CA ARG A 144 -13.65 -20.17 -16.78
C ARG A 144 -13.46 -21.26 -15.74
N LEU A 145 -13.47 -22.49 -16.25
CA LEU A 145 -13.16 -23.73 -15.54
C LEU A 145 -11.90 -23.56 -14.68
N PRO A 146 -11.80 -24.28 -13.53
CA PRO A 146 -10.64 -24.19 -12.67
C PRO A 146 -9.36 -24.53 -13.45
N PRO A 147 -8.30 -23.70 -13.36
CA PRO A 147 -7.03 -24.00 -14.00
C PRO A 147 -6.42 -25.29 -13.39
N PRO A 148 -5.65 -26.06 -14.17
CA PRO A 148 -4.98 -27.26 -13.66
C PRO A 148 -4.04 -26.88 -12.50
N ALA A 149 -4.10 -27.71 -11.45
CA ALA A 149 -3.34 -27.57 -10.23
C ALA A 149 -1.83 -27.69 -10.47
N THR A 150 -1.18 -26.59 -10.80
CA THR A 150 0.28 -26.46 -10.76
C THR A 150 0.63 -25.13 -10.10
N SER A 151 1.28 -25.23 -8.94
CA SER A 151 1.77 -24.16 -8.04
C SER A 151 0.72 -23.24 -7.39
N ALA A 152 0.34 -23.58 -6.15
CA ALA A 152 -0.40 -22.67 -5.27
C ALA A 152 0.39 -21.36 -5.05
N PRO A 153 -0.15 -20.18 -5.42
CA PRO A 153 0.52 -18.88 -5.33
C PRO A 153 1.16 -18.60 -3.95
N GLY A 154 0.49 -19.04 -2.87
CA GLY A 154 0.93 -18.79 -1.50
C GLY A 154 2.27 -19.43 -1.10
N LYS A 155 2.68 -20.56 -1.70
CA LYS A 155 3.96 -21.19 -1.34
C LYS A 155 5.17 -20.44 -1.87
N ARG A 156 5.03 -19.79 -3.04
CA ARG A 156 6.12 -18.99 -3.63
C ARG A 156 6.27 -17.68 -2.86
N GLU A 157 5.15 -16.99 -2.60
CA GLU A 157 5.08 -15.77 -1.81
C GLU A 157 5.70 -15.95 -0.42
N GLN A 158 5.31 -17.01 0.31
CA GLN A 158 5.85 -17.30 1.64
C GLN A 158 7.37 -17.54 1.63
N ARG A 159 7.89 -18.27 0.63
CA ARG A 159 9.33 -18.53 0.51
C ARG A 159 10.12 -17.24 0.26
N VAL A 160 9.59 -16.37 -0.61
CA VAL A 160 10.22 -15.07 -0.89
C VAL A 160 10.19 -14.19 0.35
N ALA A 161 9.04 -14.09 1.03
CA ALA A 161 8.90 -13.32 2.26
C ALA A 161 9.85 -13.80 3.37
N SER A 162 10.05 -15.12 3.51
CA SER A 162 11.02 -15.66 4.48
C SER A 162 12.46 -15.26 4.15
N LEU A 163 12.85 -15.28 2.89
CA LEU A 163 14.20 -14.91 2.46
C LEU A 163 14.42 -13.40 2.55
N GLU A 164 13.42 -12.60 2.20
CA GLU A 164 13.43 -11.15 2.40
C GLU A 164 13.64 -10.81 3.87
N ARG A 165 12.90 -11.47 4.77
CA ARG A 165 13.10 -11.31 6.21
C ARG A 165 14.51 -11.69 6.64
N THR A 166 15.02 -12.86 6.22
CA THR A 166 16.40 -13.26 6.52
C THR A 166 17.41 -12.22 6.02
N GLY A 167 17.20 -11.66 4.82
CA GLY A 167 18.08 -10.63 4.27
C GLY A 167 18.11 -9.37 5.13
N PHE A 168 16.96 -8.91 5.61
CA PHE A 168 16.88 -7.76 6.49
C PHE A 168 17.42 -8.03 7.91
N GLU A 169 17.19 -9.22 8.46
CA GLU A 169 17.76 -9.62 9.75
C GLU A 169 19.29 -9.67 9.67
N ALA A 170 19.84 -10.18 8.57
CA ALA A 170 21.28 -10.17 8.31
C ALA A 170 21.83 -8.74 8.19
N MET A 171 21.11 -7.82 7.53
CA MET A 171 21.49 -6.41 7.50
C MET A 171 21.57 -5.80 8.91
N LEU A 172 20.58 -6.06 9.78
CA LEU A 172 20.60 -5.60 11.18
C LEU A 172 21.75 -6.22 11.98
N ALA A 173 22.07 -7.49 11.71
CA ALA A 173 23.21 -8.19 12.29
C ALA A 173 24.57 -7.75 11.71
N ARG A 174 24.57 -6.80 10.76
CA ARG A 174 25.76 -6.35 10.01
C ARG A 174 26.47 -7.50 9.25
N ASP A 175 25.71 -8.52 8.87
CA ASP A 175 26.16 -9.65 8.06
C ASP A 175 25.81 -9.42 6.59
N TYR A 176 26.77 -8.82 5.87
CA TYR A 176 26.60 -8.41 4.49
C TYR A 176 26.43 -9.57 3.51
N GLU A 177 27.23 -10.63 3.66
CA GLU A 177 27.22 -11.77 2.75
C GLU A 177 25.92 -12.55 2.87
N THR A 178 25.46 -12.80 4.10
CA THR A 178 24.17 -13.46 4.33
C THR A 178 23.01 -12.61 3.79
N ALA A 179 23.07 -11.28 3.95
CA ALA A 179 22.05 -10.39 3.38
C ALA A 179 22.01 -10.50 1.84
N LEU A 180 23.16 -10.37 1.19
CA LEU A 180 23.27 -10.42 -0.27
C LEU A 180 22.80 -11.78 -0.83
N ASP A 181 23.18 -12.89 -0.19
CA ASP A 181 22.75 -14.23 -0.58
C ASP A 181 21.23 -14.42 -0.43
N ALA A 182 20.65 -13.99 0.70
CA ALA A 182 19.22 -14.09 0.94
C ALA A 182 18.39 -13.31 -0.09
N PHE A 183 18.77 -12.06 -0.39
CA PHE A 183 18.09 -11.26 -1.41
C PHE A 183 18.32 -11.79 -2.83
N THR A 184 19.48 -12.39 -3.10
CA THR A 184 19.74 -13.06 -4.39
C THR A 184 18.82 -14.26 -4.58
N LYS A 185 18.70 -15.14 -3.59
CA LYS A 185 17.78 -16.28 -3.60
C LYS A 185 16.32 -15.85 -3.72
N ALA A 186 15.93 -14.78 -3.01
CA ALA A 186 14.59 -14.23 -3.10
C ALA A 186 14.27 -13.73 -4.53
N ARG A 187 15.23 -13.03 -5.17
CA ARG A 187 15.11 -12.55 -6.55
C ARG A 187 15.03 -13.70 -7.56
N GLU A 188 15.78 -14.77 -7.37
CA GLU A 188 15.72 -15.95 -8.24
C GLU A 188 14.33 -16.60 -8.21
N ILE A 189 13.68 -16.64 -7.04
CA ILE A 189 12.34 -17.21 -6.89
C ILE A 189 11.27 -16.26 -7.47
N TRP A 190 11.45 -14.95 -7.34
CA TRP A 190 10.52 -13.96 -7.88
C TRP A 190 11.22 -12.74 -8.48
N PRO A 191 11.65 -12.85 -9.76
CA PRO A 191 12.39 -11.77 -10.43
C PRO A 191 11.63 -10.45 -10.57
N GLY A 192 10.30 -10.52 -10.62
CA GLY A 192 9.41 -9.36 -10.69
C GLY A 192 9.10 -8.69 -9.35
N TYR A 193 9.61 -9.21 -8.22
CA TYR A 193 9.41 -8.55 -6.93
C TYR A 193 10.41 -7.41 -6.78
N HIS A 194 9.97 -6.21 -7.16
CA HIS A 194 10.84 -5.04 -7.31
C HIS A 194 11.66 -4.71 -6.06
N ASN A 195 11.06 -4.78 -4.86
CA ASN A 195 11.76 -4.39 -3.64
C ASN A 195 13.03 -5.24 -3.41
N VAL A 196 12.86 -6.57 -3.48
CA VAL A 196 13.96 -7.53 -3.39
C VAL A 196 14.99 -7.31 -4.48
N ALA A 197 14.56 -7.05 -5.72
CA ALA A 197 15.49 -6.86 -6.83
C ALA A 197 16.36 -5.60 -6.67
N GLU A 198 15.80 -4.51 -6.17
CA GLU A 198 16.53 -3.26 -5.96
C GLU A 198 17.51 -3.35 -4.77
N ILE A 199 17.10 -3.95 -3.64
CA ILE A 199 17.99 -4.19 -2.50
C ILE A 199 19.14 -5.13 -2.90
N GLN A 200 18.82 -6.22 -3.60
CA GLN A 200 19.83 -7.14 -4.11
C GLN A 200 20.84 -6.41 -5.01
N ARG A 201 20.37 -5.53 -5.89
CA ARG A 201 21.25 -4.74 -6.77
C ARG A 201 22.11 -3.78 -5.96
N LEU A 202 21.55 -3.10 -4.96
CA LEU A 202 22.29 -2.20 -4.06
C LEU A 202 23.46 -2.93 -3.39
N LEU A 203 23.20 -4.12 -2.84
CA LEU A 203 24.23 -4.97 -2.22
C LEU A 203 25.17 -5.59 -3.27
N ALA A 204 24.70 -5.92 -4.47
CA ALA A 204 25.59 -6.47 -5.48
C ALA A 204 26.64 -5.46 -5.96
N VAL A 205 26.25 -4.18 -6.11
CA VAL A 205 27.16 -3.11 -6.54
C VAL A 205 28.26 -2.84 -5.52
N ARG A 206 27.98 -3.04 -4.23
CA ARG A 206 28.93 -2.83 -3.14
C ARG A 206 29.66 -4.11 -2.73
N ARG A 207 29.58 -5.19 -3.52
CA ARG A 207 30.19 -6.48 -3.16
C ARG A 207 31.70 -6.38 -2.92
N ASP A 208 32.39 -5.59 -3.74
CA ASP A 208 33.84 -5.42 -3.64
C ASP A 208 34.24 -4.38 -2.57
N ASP A 209 33.27 -3.62 -2.05
CA ASP A 209 33.47 -2.60 -1.00
C ASP A 209 32.27 -2.63 -0.02
N PRO A 210 32.17 -3.69 0.80
CA PRO A 210 31.06 -3.85 1.74
C PRO A 210 31.17 -2.84 2.90
N PRO A 211 30.06 -2.49 3.57
CA PRO A 211 30.07 -1.55 4.69
C PRO A 211 31.01 -1.99 5.81
N GLN A 212 32.02 -1.17 6.12
CA GLN A 212 33.03 -1.49 7.14
C GLN A 212 32.82 -0.71 8.43
N THR A 213 32.33 0.52 8.32
CA THR A 213 32.11 1.39 9.48
C THR A 213 30.65 1.42 9.88
N GLU A 214 30.39 1.83 11.13
CA GLU A 214 29.03 2.07 11.60
C GLU A 214 28.30 3.10 10.73
N GLN A 215 28.99 4.13 10.27
CA GLN A 215 28.40 5.15 9.40
C GLN A 215 28.00 4.57 8.04
N ASP A 216 28.75 3.63 7.48
CA ASP A 216 28.40 2.95 6.21
C ASP A 216 27.13 2.11 6.37
N TRP A 217 27.01 1.40 7.50
CA TRP A 217 25.83 0.62 7.85
C TRP A 217 24.60 1.51 8.05
N LEU A 218 24.74 2.62 8.77
CA LEU A 218 23.67 3.59 8.92
C LEU A 218 23.24 4.15 7.56
N SER A 219 24.16 4.55 6.70
CA SER A 219 23.81 5.02 5.35
C SER A 219 23.13 3.93 4.49
N LEU A 220 23.49 2.66 4.69
CA LEU A 220 22.81 1.54 4.02
C LEU A 220 21.38 1.33 4.55
N PHE A 221 21.19 1.38 5.88
CA PHE A 221 19.85 1.32 6.49
C PHE A 221 18.98 2.49 6.05
N GLU A 222 19.57 3.66 5.87
CA GLU A 222 18.89 4.89 5.47
C GLU A 222 18.33 4.70 4.07
N MET A 223 19.20 4.21 3.17
CA MET A 223 18.79 3.92 1.80
C MET A 223 17.72 2.83 1.74
N ALA A 224 17.84 1.79 2.57
CA ALA A 224 16.84 0.73 2.68
C ALA A 224 15.49 1.25 3.16
N LEU A 225 15.46 2.07 4.22
CA LEU A 225 14.23 2.66 4.72
C LEU A 225 13.65 3.67 3.73
N ILE A 226 14.45 4.51 3.08
CA ILE A 226 13.92 5.58 2.21
C ILE A 226 13.40 5.01 0.89
N LYS A 227 14.12 4.06 0.29
CA LYS A 227 13.83 3.61 -1.08
C LYS A 227 13.18 2.24 -1.15
N PHE A 228 13.39 1.39 -0.14
CA PHE A 228 13.12 -0.04 -0.21
C PHE A 228 12.32 -0.58 1.00
N SER A 229 11.61 0.30 1.72
CA SER A 229 10.77 -0.09 2.85
C SER A 229 9.45 -0.74 2.43
N TRP A 230 9.08 -0.68 1.14
CA TRP A 230 7.82 -1.21 0.65
C TRP A 230 7.78 -2.74 0.72
N GLY A 231 7.08 -3.28 1.72
CA GLY A 231 7.06 -4.72 2.00
C GLY A 231 8.04 -5.16 3.09
N MET A 232 8.86 -4.24 3.62
CA MET A 232 9.72 -4.50 4.77
C MET A 232 8.87 -4.86 6.00
N PRO A 233 9.19 -5.94 6.73
CA PRO A 233 8.49 -6.30 7.97
C PRO A 233 8.54 -5.17 9.00
N ASP A 234 7.43 -4.96 9.71
CA ASP A 234 7.28 -3.80 10.62
C ASP A 234 8.28 -3.81 11.78
N ASP A 235 8.60 -5.00 12.30
CA ASP A 235 9.58 -5.19 13.37
C ASP A 235 11.00 -4.83 12.92
N ILE A 236 11.37 -5.24 11.70
CA ILE A 236 12.65 -4.87 11.07
C ILE A 236 12.70 -3.36 10.84
N ARG A 237 11.63 -2.78 10.30
CA ARG A 237 11.54 -1.33 10.05
C ARG A 237 11.74 -0.54 11.33
N ALA A 238 11.06 -0.95 12.40
CA ALA A 238 11.20 -0.33 13.71
C ALA A 238 12.62 -0.46 14.27
N ALA A 239 13.25 -1.63 14.14
CA ALA A 239 14.63 -1.84 14.57
C ALA A 239 15.63 -0.96 13.79
N MET A 240 15.50 -0.85 12.47
CA MET A 240 16.35 0.03 11.65
C MET A 240 16.16 1.51 12.04
N ARG A 241 14.92 1.96 12.28
CA ARG A 241 14.66 3.33 12.78
C ARG A 241 15.30 3.57 14.15
N ALA A 242 15.32 2.58 15.03
CA ALA A 242 15.93 2.71 16.34
C ALA A 242 17.44 2.93 16.24
N GLU A 243 18.12 2.27 15.30
CA GLU A 243 19.54 2.51 15.03
C GLU A 243 19.81 3.97 14.58
N PHE A 244 18.91 4.60 13.81
CA PHE A 244 19.02 6.02 13.47
C PHE A 244 18.97 6.96 14.67
N LYS A 245 18.10 6.67 15.64
CA LYS A 245 17.91 7.51 16.83
C LYS A 245 19.08 7.46 17.81
N ARG A 246 19.99 6.49 17.69
CA ARG A 246 21.16 6.35 18.57
C ARG A 246 22.34 7.23 18.14
N LYS A 247 22.25 7.85 16.96
CA LYS A 247 23.22 8.81 16.45
C LYS A 247 23.03 10.18 17.08
#